data_AF-A0A1X6NL96-F1
#
_entry.id   AF-A0A1X6NL96-F1
#
_cell.length_a   1.000
_cell.length_b   1.000
_cell.length_c   1.000
_cell.angle_alpha   90.00
_cell.angle_beta   90.00
_cell.angle_gamma   90.00
#
_symmetry.space_group_name_H-M   'P 1'
#
loop_
_entity.id
_entity.type
_entity.pdbx_description
1 polymer ?
#
loop_
_entity_poly.entity_id
_entity_poly.type
_entity_poly.pdbx_seq_one_letter_code
_entity_poly.pdbx_strand_id
1 'polypeptide(L)'
;MLAATRVAQMAKKMPPKVRGQVERSISPYEQSMFGDLMDVPLLLTKARRKVSDNLLSVTPGILAFVGTVTWGNWYHEKLAREHRY
;
A
#
# COMPACT_ATOMS: atom_id res chain seq x y z
N MET A 1 7.67 -1.25 47.78
CA MET A 1 6.62 -1.23 46.73
C MET A 1 7.10 -0.71 45.37
N LEU A 2 8.12 0.17 45.29
CA LEU A 2 8.68 0.70 44.02
C LEU A 2 9.37 -0.30 43.08
N ALA A 3 9.82 -1.45 43.59
CA ALA A 3 10.48 -2.47 42.76
C ALA A 3 9.49 -3.27 41.91
N ALA A 4 8.31 -3.58 42.44
CA ALA A 4 7.28 -4.36 41.74
C ALA A 4 6.70 -3.61 40.54
N THR A 5 6.53 -2.30 40.65
CA THR A 5 6.06 -1.44 39.55
C THR A 5 7.07 -1.33 38.41
N ARG A 6 8.38 -1.30 38.71
CA ARG A 6 9.43 -1.31 37.67
C ARG A 6 9.50 -2.64 36.91
N VAL A 7 9.34 -3.77 37.62
CA VAL A 7 9.31 -5.10 37.00
C VAL A 7 8.07 -5.27 36.10
N ALA A 8 6.90 -4.79 36.54
CA ALA A 8 5.68 -4.79 35.73
C ALA A 8 5.80 -3.91 34.48
N GLN A 9 6.44 -2.73 34.58
CA GLN A 9 6.70 -1.87 33.43
C GLN A 9 7.72 -2.47 32.46
N MET A 10 8.75 -3.18 32.96
CA MET A 10 9.70 -3.92 32.12
C MET A 10 9.03 -5.10 31.41
N ALA A 11 8.15 -5.84 32.09
CA ALA A 11 7.39 -6.94 31.47
C ALA A 11 6.46 -6.44 30.35
N LYS A 12 5.90 -5.23 30.48
CA LYS A 12 5.09 -4.59 29.42
C LYS A 12 5.90 -4.15 28.19
N LYS A 13 7.22 -3.95 28.33
CA LYS A 13 8.13 -3.54 27.25
C LYS A 13 8.80 -4.72 26.52
N MET A 14 8.69 -5.94 27.05
CA MET A 14 9.27 -7.11 26.38
C MET A 14 8.32 -7.60 25.28
N PRO A 15 8.81 -7.86 24.07
CA PRO A 15 7.99 -8.48 23.04
C PRO A 15 7.48 -9.83 23.56
N PRO A 16 6.23 -10.22 23.22
CA PRO A 16 5.65 -11.47 23.68
C PRO A 16 6.54 -12.63 23.23
N LYS A 17 6.83 -13.56 24.14
CA LYS A 17 7.58 -14.77 23.82
C LYS A 17 6.70 -15.66 22.94
N VAL A 18 6.87 -15.55 21.61
CA VAL A 18 6.22 -16.44 20.65
C VAL A 18 6.91 -17.80 20.70
N ARG A 19 6.22 -18.81 21.23
CA ARG A 19 6.70 -20.19 21.24
C ARG A 19 6.28 -20.88 19.94
N GLY A 20 7.20 -21.58 19.28
CA GLY A 20 6.91 -22.39 18.09
C GLY A 20 7.21 -21.74 16.74
N GLN A 21 7.71 -20.49 16.71
CA GLN A 21 8.21 -19.87 15.49
C GLN A 21 9.68 -20.25 15.28
N VAL A 22 9.96 -21.04 14.26
CA VAL A 22 11.32 -21.38 13.82
C VAL A 22 11.59 -20.61 12.55
N GLU A 23 12.43 -19.59 12.65
CA GLU A 23 12.86 -18.80 11.48
C GLU A 23 14.14 -19.40 10.91
N ARG A 24 14.19 -19.54 9.58
CA ARG A 24 15.38 -19.97 8.85
C ARG A 24 15.81 -18.81 7.96
N SER A 25 17.05 -18.38 8.14
CA SER A 25 17.67 -17.35 7.32
C SER A 25 18.83 -17.95 6.55
N ILE A 26 18.97 -17.53 5.29
CA ILE A 26 20.11 -17.86 4.43
C ILE A 26 21.12 -16.71 4.50
N SER A 27 22.42 -17.02 4.38
CA SER A 27 23.49 -16.01 4.29
C SER A 27 23.18 -15.01 3.16
N PRO A 28 23.36 -13.68 3.36
CA PRO A 28 23.14 -12.69 2.31
C PRO A 28 23.97 -12.93 1.04
N TYR A 29 25.14 -13.58 1.17
CA TYR A 29 26.03 -13.90 0.05
C TYR A 29 25.57 -15.10 -0.77
N GLU A 30 24.64 -15.90 -0.24
CA GLU A 30 24.04 -17.05 -0.92
C GLU A 30 22.68 -16.70 -1.55
N GLN A 31 22.20 -15.47 -1.36
CA GLN A 31 20.93 -15.00 -1.90
C GLN A 31 21.13 -14.28 -3.24
N SER A 32 20.23 -14.52 -4.19
CA SER A 32 20.15 -13.71 -5.41
C SER A 32 19.50 -12.36 -5.09
N MET A 33 20.28 -11.28 -5.07
CA MET A 33 19.82 -9.94 -4.67
C MET A 33 18.64 -9.41 -5.52
N PHE A 34 18.53 -9.85 -6.78
CA PHE A 34 17.47 -9.44 -7.71
C PHE A 34 16.68 -10.61 -8.30
N GLY A 35 16.78 -11.80 -7.72
CA GLY A 35 16.10 -13.00 -8.24
C GLY A 35 14.60 -12.77 -8.44
N ASP A 36 13.94 -12.16 -7.46
CA ASP A 36 12.53 -11.82 -7.49
C ASP A 36 12.15 -10.67 -8.45
N LEU A 37 13.12 -9.82 -8.83
CA LEU A 37 12.91 -8.66 -9.71
C LEU A 37 13.20 -9.01 -11.18
N MET A 38 14.01 -10.04 -11.44
CA MET A 38 14.30 -10.53 -12.78
C MET A 38 13.39 -11.70 -13.18
N ASP A 39 12.62 -12.24 -12.24
CA ASP A 39 11.61 -13.27 -12.50
C ASP A 39 10.29 -12.63 -13.00
N VAL A 40 10.22 -12.45 -14.32
CA VAL A 40 9.07 -11.86 -15.03
C VAL A 40 7.71 -12.46 -14.62
N PRO A 41 7.49 -13.79 -14.57
CA PRO A 41 6.21 -14.35 -14.15
C PRO A 41 5.85 -14.04 -12.68
N LEU A 42 6.84 -13.98 -11.79
CA LEU A 42 6.63 -13.60 -10.38
C LEU A 42 6.24 -12.12 -10.27
N LEU A 43 6.87 -11.25 -11.05
CA LEU A 43 6.52 -9.84 -11.11
C LEU A 43 5.10 -9.61 -11.64
N LEU A 44 4.74 -10.27 -12.73
CA LEU A 44 3.41 -10.15 -13.33
C LEU A 44 2.30 -10.60 -12.36
N THR A 45 2.53 -11.70 -11.65
CA THR A 45 1.57 -12.20 -10.65
C THR A 45 1.44 -11.26 -9.44
N LYS A 46 2.56 -10.74 -8.93
CA LYS A 46 2.56 -9.72 -7.85
C LYS A 46 1.88 -8.42 -8.30
N ALA A 47 2.16 -7.95 -9.51
CA ALA A 47 1.55 -6.75 -10.08
C ALA A 47 0.05 -6.91 -10.27
N ARG A 48 -0.39 -8.02 -10.88
CA ARG A 48 -1.82 -8.33 -11.06
C ARG A 48 -2.55 -8.34 -9.72
N ARG A 49 -1.99 -9.02 -8.71
CA ARG A 49 -2.58 -9.08 -7.36
C ARG A 49 -2.69 -7.70 -6.73
N LYS A 50 -1.64 -6.90 -6.83
CA LYS A 50 -1.64 -5.54 -6.29
C LYS A 50 -2.64 -4.63 -7.00
N VAL A 51 -2.82 -4.78 -8.31
CA VAL A 51 -3.84 -4.05 -9.06
C VAL A 51 -5.23 -4.51 -8.64
N SER A 52 -5.49 -5.83 -8.57
CA SER A 52 -6.82 -6.34 -8.20
C SER A 52 -7.25 -5.91 -6.80
N ASP A 53 -6.32 -5.95 -5.84
CA ASP A 53 -6.61 -5.62 -4.44
C ASP A 53 -6.90 -4.13 -4.24
N ASN A 54 -6.29 -3.27 -5.07
CA ASN A 54 -6.44 -1.81 -4.99
C ASN A 54 -7.43 -1.24 -6.02
N LEU A 55 -7.91 -2.03 -6.97
CA LEU A 55 -8.77 -1.53 -8.04
C LEU A 55 -10.05 -0.92 -7.44
N LEU A 56 -10.71 -1.64 -6.53
CA LEU A 56 -11.97 -1.18 -5.94
C LEU A 56 -11.80 0.03 -5.01
N SER A 57 -10.64 0.20 -4.39
CA SER A 57 -10.37 1.35 -3.53
C SER A 57 -10.01 2.62 -4.32
N VAL A 58 -9.31 2.46 -5.45
CA VAL A 58 -8.83 3.58 -6.27
C VAL A 58 -9.86 4.02 -7.31
N THR A 59 -10.64 3.08 -7.87
CA THR A 59 -11.60 3.35 -8.96
C THR A 59 -12.60 4.46 -8.64
N PRO A 60 -13.25 4.52 -7.46
CA PRO A 60 -14.21 5.59 -7.16
C PRO A 60 -13.57 6.98 -7.20
N GLY A 61 -12.35 7.13 -6.68
CA GLY A 61 -11.63 8.40 -6.70
C GLY A 61 -11.24 8.85 -8.10
N ILE A 62 -10.77 7.90 -8.93
CA ILE A 62 -10.45 8.19 -10.34
C ILE A 62 -11.71 8.56 -11.11
N LEU A 63 -12.81 7.81 -10.93
CA LEU A 63 -14.07 8.09 -11.62
C LEU A 63 -14.63 9.46 -11.24
N ALA A 64 -14.61 9.82 -9.96
CA ALA A 64 -15.03 11.13 -9.50
C ALA A 64 -14.18 12.23 -10.13
N PHE A 65 -12.85 12.09 -10.10
CA PHE A 65 -11.93 13.06 -10.68
C PHE A 65 -12.18 13.27 -12.19
N VAL A 66 -12.23 12.18 -12.96
CA VAL A 66 -12.48 12.24 -14.41
C VAL A 66 -13.86 12.85 -14.69
N GLY A 67 -14.88 12.49 -13.90
CA GLY A 67 -16.22 13.06 -14.02
C GLY A 67 -16.25 14.57 -13.77
N THR A 68 -15.59 15.04 -12.71
CA THR A 68 -15.53 16.48 -12.39
C THR A 68 -14.79 17.28 -13.46
N VAL A 69 -13.66 16.76 -13.95
CA VAL A 69 -12.86 17.44 -14.99
C VAL A 69 -13.63 17.53 -16.30
N THR A 70 -14.25 16.44 -16.74
CA THR A 70 -15.04 16.42 -17.98
C THR A 70 -16.26 17.34 -17.89
N TRP A 71 -16.98 17.31 -16.76
CA TRP A 71 -18.11 18.20 -16.52
C TRP A 71 -17.69 19.67 -16.47
N GLY A 72 -16.59 19.99 -15.77
CA GLY A 72 -16.06 21.35 -15.66
C GLY A 72 -15.68 21.94 -17.02
N ASN A 73 -14.97 21.16 -17.85
CA ASN A 73 -14.62 21.59 -19.21
C ASN A 73 -15.86 21.83 -20.08
N TRP A 74 -16.82 20.90 -20.06
CA TRP A 74 -18.06 21.06 -20.81
C TRP A 74 -18.85 22.30 -20.36
N TYR A 75 -18.96 22.52 -19.05
CA TYR A 75 -19.69 23.65 -18.48
C TYR A 75 -18.99 24.98 -18.82
N HIS A 76 -17.66 25.02 -18.73
CA HIS A 76 -16.87 26.18 -19.11
C HIS A 76 -17.03 26.53 -20.59
N GLU A 77 -16.97 25.54 -21.49
CA GLU A 77 -17.22 25.77 -22.92
C GLU A 77 -18.64 26.22 -23.23
N LYS A 78 -19.62 25.73 -22.48
CA LYS A 78 -21.01 26.17 -22.62
C LYS A 78 -21.15 27.65 -22.23
N LEU A 79 -20.62 28.03 -21.07
CA LEU A 79 -20.63 29.42 -20.62
C LEU A 79 -19.86 30.36 -21.56
N ALA A 80 -18.69 29.93 -22.05
CA ALA A 80 -17.88 30.70 -22.99
C ALA A 80 -18.60 30.95 -24.32
N ARG A 81 -19.46 30.02 -24.76
CA ARG A 81 -20.31 30.20 -25.94
C ARG A 81 -21.49 31.14 -25.66
N GLU A 82 -22.11 31.03 -24.49
CA GLU A 82 -23.24 31.89 -24.09
C GLU A 82 -22.83 33.36 -23.86
N HIS A 83 -21.60 33.63 -23.41
CA HIS A 83 -21.12 34.98 -23.08
C HIS A 83 -20.25 35.63 -24.15
N ARG A 84 -20.06 34.98 -25.32
CA ARG A 84 -19.47 35.62 -26.50
C ARG A 84 -20.57 36.43 -27.21
N TYR A 85 -20.79 37.65 -26.71
CA TYR A 85 -21.42 38.73 -27.47
C TYR A 85 -20.37 39.52 -28.23
#